data_AF-A0A9D6XC59-F1
#
_entry.id   AF-A0A9D6XC59-F1
#
_cell.length_a   1.000
_cell.length_b   1.000
_cell.length_c   1.000
_cell.angle_alpha   90.00
_cell.angle_beta   90.00
_cell.angle_gamma   90.00
#
_symmetry.space_group_name_H-M   'P 1'
#
loop_
_entity.id
_entity.type
_entity.pdbx_description
1 polymer ?
#
loop_
_entity_poly.entity_id
_entity_poly.type
_entity_poly.pdbx_seq_one_letter_code
_entity_poly.pdbx_strand_id
1 'polypeptide(L)' 'MHFYWRIFEELKSLGEHLVFCDPSLRRNFEIWLSRHSEAIAMQHDRAGEDGSGPTLQ' A
#
# COMPACT_ATOMS: atom_id res chain seq x y z
N MET A 1 -4.49 -11.92 -1.54
CA MET A 1 -3.28 -11.08 -1.64
C MET A 1 -3.36 -9.80 -0.81
N HIS A 2 -4.56 -9.30 -0.46
CA HIS A 2 -4.73 -8.16 0.44
C HIS A 2 -3.92 -8.27 1.75
N PHE A 3 -3.88 -9.44 2.40
CA PHE A 3 -3.08 -9.66 3.60
C PHE A 3 -1.57 -9.39 3.38
N TYR A 4 -0.99 -9.93 2.31
CA TYR A 4 0.41 -9.66 1.94
C TYR A 4 0.65 -8.20 1.60
N TRP A 5 -0.34 -7.52 1.04
CA TRP A 5 -0.25 -6.08 0.77
C TRP A 5 -0.23 -5.27 2.06
N ARG A 6 -1.05 -5.62 3.07
CA ARG A 6 -0.99 -4.98 4.39
C ARG A 6 0.37 -5.14 5.05
N ILE A 7 0.94 -6.35 5.01
CA ILE A 7 2.30 -6.59 5.50
C ILE A 7 3.32 -5.75 4.72
N PHE A 8 3.19 -5.69 3.40
CA PHE A 8 4.07 -4.87 2.55
C PHE A 8 4.03 -3.39 2.95
N GLU A 9 2.84 -2.83 3.19
CA GLU A 9 2.69 -1.43 3.63
C GLU A 9 3.26 -1.19 5.03
N GLU A 10 3.05 -2.11 5.97
CA GLU A 10 3.61 -2.02 7.32
C GLU A 10 5.15 -2.07 7.29
N LEU A 11 5.74 -3.01 6.55
CA LEU A 11 7.19 -3.08 6.38
C LEU A 11 7.74 -1.82 5.70
N LYS A 12 7.04 -1.29 4.69
CA LYS A 12 7.40 -0.03 4.03
C LYS A 12 7.45 1.13 5.01
N SER A 13 6.51 1.20 5.96
CA SER A 13 6.51 2.23 7.01
C SER A 13 7.67 2.11 8.01
N LEU A 14 8.21 0.89 8.16
CA LEU A 14 9.41 0.60 8.95
C LEU A 14 10.73 0.78 8.16
N GLY A 15 10.65 1.09 6.86
CA GLY A 15 11.82 1.16 5.98
C GLY A 15 12.35 -0.21 5.55
N GLU A 16 11.55 -1.28 5.71
CA GLU A 16 11.87 -2.64 5.31
C GLU A 16 11.20 -3.03 3.99
N HIS A 17 11.68 -4.13 3.39
CA HIS A 17 11.17 -4.64 2.12
C HIS A 17 10.69 -6.09 2.25
N LEU A 18 9.47 -6.36 1.76
CA LEU A 18 8.95 -7.71 1.66
C LEU A 18 9.61 -8.45 0.49
N VAL A 19 10.21 -9.61 0.78
CA VAL A 19 10.79 -10.50 -0.24
C VAL A 19 9.96 -11.76 -0.35
N PHE A 20 9.45 -12.03 -1.56
CA PHE A 20 8.80 -13.30 -1.87
C PHE A 20 9.82 -14.31 -2.38
N CYS A 21 10.05 -15.38 -1.63
CA CYS A 21 10.93 -16.49 -2.05
C CYS A 21 10.32 -17.31 -3.19
N ASP A 22 8.99 -17.40 -3.25
CA ASP A 22 8.27 -18.11 -4.30
C ASP A 22 7.93 -17.16 -5.48
N PRO A 23 8.42 -17.44 -6.71
CA PRO A 23 8.17 -16.60 -7.87
C PRO A 23 6.70 -16.51 -8.28
N SER A 24 5.92 -17.57 -8.05
CA SER A 24 4.49 -17.61 -8.37
C SER A 24 3.71 -16.70 -7.43
N LEU A 25 4.07 -16.69 -6.14
CA LEU A 25 3.49 -15.81 -5.15
C LEU A 25 3.79 -14.34 -5.46
N ARG A 26 5.03 -14.03 -5.85
CA ARG A 26 5.40 -12.70 -6.35
C ARG A 26 4.53 -12.27 -7.53
N ARG A 27 4.40 -13.12 -8.55
CA ARG A 27 3.59 -12.82 -9.74
C ARG A 27 2.12 -12.58 -9.38
N ASN A 28 1.55 -13.43 -8.52
CA ASN A 28 0.17 -13.27 -8.07
C ASN A 28 -0.03 -11.98 -7.28
N PHE A 29 0.96 -11.59 -6.48
CA PHE A 29 0.95 -10.33 -5.76
C PHE A 29 1.00 -9.12 -6.71
N GLU A 30 1.90 -9.13 -7.70
CA GLU A 30 2.00 -8.07 -8.72
C GLU A 30 0.70 -7.93 -9.54
N ILE A 31 0.10 -9.04 -9.96
CA ILE A 31 -1.19 -9.04 -10.67
C ILE A 31 -2.30 -8.47 -9.77
N TRP A 32 -2.33 -8.88 -8.49
CA TRP A 32 -3.32 -8.38 -7.56
C TRP A 32 -3.15 -6.87 -7.32
N LEU A 33 -1.92 -6.37 -7.15
CA LEU A 33 -1.62 -4.94 -7.01
C LEU A 33 -2.12 -4.15 -8.22
N SER A 34 -1.81 -4.60 -9.43
CA SER A 34 -2.29 -3.94 -10.66
C SER A 34 -3.82 -3.83 -10.68
N ARG A 35 -4.52 -4.90 -10.32
CA ARG A 35 -6.01 -4.95 -10.31
C ARG A 35 -6.66 -4.13 -9.21
N HIS A 36 -5.96 -3.81 -8.12
CA HIS A 36 -6.51 -3.10 -6.96
C HIS A 36 -5.86 -1.72 -6.77
N SER A 37 -5.05 -1.26 -7.73
CA SER A 37 -4.29 -0.01 -7.67
C SER A 37 -5.17 1.21 -7.37
N GLU A 38 -6.34 1.30 -7.99
CA GLU A 38 -7.31 2.38 -7.75
C GLU A 38 -7.85 2.37 -6.31
N ALA A 39 -8.28 1.22 -5.80
CA ALA A 39 -8.78 1.09 -4.43
C ALA A 39 -7.68 1.40 -3.39
N ILE A 40 -6.44 1.00 -3.68
CA ILE A 40 -5.27 1.31 -2.85
C ILE A 40 -4.99 2.81 -2.85
N ALA A 41 -5.03 3.47 -4.00
CA ALA A 41 -4.83 4.93 -4.11
C ALA A 41 -5.90 5.69 -3.31
N MET A 42 -7.17 5.33 -3.46
CA MET A 42 -8.27 5.93 -2.69
C MET A 42 -8.09 5.76 -1.17
N GLN A 43 -7.51 4.64 -0.71
CA GLN A 43 -7.20 4.45 0.71
C GLN A 43 -6.09 5.38 1.19
N HIS A 44 -5.10 5.67 0.34
CA HIS A 44 -3.99 6.55 0.67
C HIS A 44 -4.41 8.02 0.69
N ASP A 45 -5.28 8.44 -0.23
CA ASP A 45 -5.84 9.80 -0.26
C ASP A 45 -6.63 10.11 1.03
N ARG A 46 -7.42 9.15 1.52
CA ARG A 46 -8.15 9.27 2.80
C ARG A 46 -7.24 9.39 4.02
N ALA A 47 -6.03 8.83 3.96
CA ALA A 47 -5.06 8.95 5.05
C ALA A 47 -4.34 10.32 5.06
N GLY A 48 -4.46 11.09 3.97
CA GLY A 48 -3.83 12.41 3.82
C GLY A 48 -4.65 13.61 4.30
N GLU A 49 -5.92 13.43 4.69
CA GLU A 49 -6.83 14.54 5.05
C GLU A 49 -6.85 14.93 6.54
N ASP A 50 -6.11 14.27 7.42
CA ASP A 50 -6.08 14.59 8.86
C ASP A 50 -5.02 15.65 9.27
N GLY A 51 -4.53 16.47 8.32
CA GLY A 51 -3.31 17.28 8.52
C GLY A 51 -3.30 18.75 8.06
N SER A 52 -4.42 19.37 7.70
CA SER A 52 -4.43 20.82 7.42
C SER A 52 -5.73 21.49 7.86
N GLY A 53 -5.74 21.96 9.09
CA GLY A 53 -6.64 23.05 9.49
C GLY A 53 -6.35 24.30 8.64
N PRO A 54 -7.36 25.14 8.36
CA PRO A 54 -7.17 26.32 7.53
C PRO A 54 -6.23 27.29 8.28
N THR A 55 -5.00 27.43 7.78
CA THR A 55 -4.18 28.58 8.15
C THR A 55 -4.72 29.77 7.39
N LEU A 56 -5.48 30.59 8.12
CA LEU A 56 -5.89 31.94 7.70
C LEU A 56 -4.64 32.74 7.31
N GLN A 57 -4.66 33.31 6.10
CA GLN A 57 -3.84 34.45 5.74
C GLN A 57 -4.71 35.50 5.06
#